data_AF-A0A5C6CX76-F1
#
_entry.id   AF-A0A5C6CX76-F1
#
_cell.length_a   1.000
_cell.length_b   1.000
_cell.length_c   1.000
_cell.angle_alpha   90.00
_cell.angle_beta   90.00
_cell.angle_gamma   90.00
#
_symmetry.space_group_name_H-M   'P 1'
#
loop_
_entity.id
_entity.type
_entity.pdbx_description
1 polymer ?
#
loop_
_entity_poly.entity_id
_entity_poly.type
_entity_poly.pdbx_seq_one_letter_code
_entity_poly.pdbx_strand_id
1 'polypeptide(L)'
;MYLVGCAKGYQFLLLFRVSRMAFTFQNQLDKAAEQRSQAYFATLSEKDQRRFAALEAQRLGHGGIIYVAKLLGVSRSTIERGIREIEQFPVDPAAGRVRRPGGGRKKESIPTVSSKAI
;
A
#
# COMPACT_ATOMS: atom_id res chain seq x y z
N MET A 1 -30.99 -5.64 29.30
CA MET A 1 -31.61 -4.96 28.14
C MET A 1 -30.53 -4.07 27.51
N TYR A 2 -29.92 -4.29 26.35
CA TYR A 2 -30.01 -5.30 25.29
C TYR A 2 -28.57 -5.76 24.95
N LEU A 3 -28.37 -7.07 24.83
CA LEU A 3 -27.26 -7.68 24.09
C LEU A 3 -27.75 -7.95 22.66
N VAL A 4 -27.21 -7.24 21.67
CA VAL A 4 -27.22 -7.62 20.25
C VAL A 4 -26.02 -6.89 19.63
N GLY A 5 -24.94 -7.53 19.19
CA GLY A 5 -24.94 -8.58 18.19
C GLY A 5 -25.07 -7.95 16.81
N CYS A 6 -23.98 -7.46 16.22
CA CYS A 6 -23.96 -7.12 14.79
C CYS A 6 -22.70 -7.68 14.15
N ALA A 7 -22.77 -8.99 13.85
CA ALA A 7 -21.96 -9.62 12.84
C ALA A 7 -22.33 -9.02 11.48
N LYS A 8 -21.39 -8.30 10.87
CA LYS A 8 -21.29 -8.19 9.41
C LYS A 8 -19.85 -8.59 9.10
N GLY A 9 -19.58 -9.85 8.83
CA GLY A 9 -20.16 -10.54 7.68
C GLY A 9 -19.34 -10.11 6.48
N TYR A 10 -18.16 -10.70 6.36
CA TYR A 10 -17.27 -10.61 5.22
C TYR A 10 -18.03 -11.07 3.98
N GLN A 11 -18.64 -10.14 3.24
CA GLN A 11 -19.17 -10.42 1.91
C GLN A 11 -18.07 -10.16 0.86
N PHE A 12 -16.91 -10.75 1.09
CA PHE A 12 -15.85 -10.87 0.09
C PHE A 12 -15.52 -12.34 -0.07
N LEU A 13 -16.51 -13.12 -0.53
CA LEU A 13 -16.21 -14.44 -1.04
C LEU A 13 -17.13 -14.78 -2.20
N LEU A 14 -16.47 -15.27 -3.26
CA LEU A 14 -17.00 -16.01 -4.39
C LEU A 14 -17.67 -15.19 -5.50
N LEU A 15 -16.84 -14.68 -6.41
CA LEU A 15 -16.85 -15.04 -7.84
C LEU A 15 -15.63 -14.40 -8.57
N PHE A 16 -14.41 -14.78 -8.20
CA PHE A 16 -13.24 -14.59 -9.07
C PHE A 16 -12.51 -15.94 -9.21
N ARG A 17 -13.22 -16.96 -9.71
CA ARG A 17 -12.58 -18.05 -10.47
C ARG A 17 -12.16 -17.47 -11.82
N VAL A 18 -11.08 -16.70 -11.84
CA VAL A 18 -10.49 -16.25 -13.10
C VAL A 18 -9.59 -17.38 -13.59
N SER A 19 -9.96 -17.95 -14.73
CA SER A 19 -9.11 -18.80 -15.54
C SER A 19 -7.66 -18.30 -15.57
N ARG A 20 -6.73 -19.25 -15.49
CA ARG A 20 -5.31 -19.08 -15.77
C ARG A 20 -5.15 -18.60 -17.22
N MET A 21 -5.26 -17.30 -17.46
CA MET A 21 -4.87 -16.61 -18.69
C MET A 21 -4.04 -15.41 -18.26
N ALA A 22 -2.96 -15.14 -19.00
CA ALA A 22 -1.91 -14.20 -18.63
C ALA A 22 -2.48 -12.92 -18.02
N PHE A 23 -2.29 -12.76 -16.71
CA PHE A 23 -2.80 -11.61 -15.97
C PHE A 23 -1.99 -10.38 -16.40
N THR A 24 -2.45 -9.66 -17.42
CA THR A 24 -1.85 -8.39 -17.83
C THR A 24 -2.46 -7.28 -16.96
N PHE A 25 -1.60 -6.55 -16.27
CA PHE A 25 -1.99 -5.37 -15.50
C PHE A 25 -2.30 -4.23 -16.47
N GLN A 26 -3.59 -4.02 -16.78
CA GLN A 26 -4.01 -3.03 -17.79
C GLN A 26 -4.09 -1.57 -17.28
N ASN A 27 -4.01 -1.32 -15.97
CA ASN A 27 -4.33 -0.01 -15.41
C ASN A 27 -3.05 0.69 -14.88
N GLN A 28 -2.35 1.40 -15.76
CA GLN A 28 -1.16 2.19 -15.39
C GLN A 28 -1.54 3.67 -15.29
N LEU A 29 -0.91 4.39 -14.37
CA LEU A 29 -1.05 5.84 -14.28
C LEU A 29 -0.27 6.50 -15.44
N ASP A 30 -0.78 7.61 -15.94
CA ASP A 30 -0.03 8.46 -16.86
C ASP A 30 1.29 8.92 -16.21
N LYS A 31 2.34 9.15 -17.00
CA LYS A 31 3.66 9.54 -16.49
C LYS A 31 3.61 10.81 -15.63
N ALA A 32 2.79 11.79 -16.00
CA ALA A 32 2.56 12.99 -15.20
C ALA A 32 1.80 12.72 -13.89
N ALA A 33 0.93 11.71 -13.87
CA ALA A 33 0.24 11.28 -12.65
C ALA A 33 1.19 10.50 -11.73
N GLU A 34 2.04 9.62 -12.26
CA GLU A 34 3.10 8.91 -11.52
C GLU A 34 3.99 9.90 -10.76
N GLN A 35 4.49 10.94 -11.44
CA GLN A 35 5.35 11.97 -10.85
C GLN A 35 4.64 12.76 -9.75
N ARG A 36 3.39 13.17 -9.99
CA ARG A 36 2.59 13.89 -8.98
C ARG A 36 2.31 13.02 -7.76
N SER A 37 1.99 11.74 -7.97
CA SER A 37 1.77 10.78 -6.89
C SER A 37 3.03 10.56 -6.06
N GLN A 38 4.21 10.45 -6.69
CA GLN A 38 5.49 10.35 -5.98
C GLN A 38 5.82 11.61 -5.19
N ALA A 39 5.66 12.79 -5.81
CA ALA A 39 5.93 14.07 -5.16
C ALA A 39 5.01 14.28 -3.95
N TYR A 40 3.72 13.96 -4.09
CA TYR A 40 2.77 14.03 -2.99
C TYR A 40 3.10 13.00 -1.90
N PHE A 41 3.40 11.76 -2.28
CA PHE A 41 3.75 10.71 -1.32
C PHE A 41 4.95 11.09 -0.43
N ALA A 42 5.93 11.80 -0.98
CA ALA A 42 7.11 12.25 -0.24
C ALA A 42 6.80 13.28 0.86
N THR A 43 5.68 14.02 0.78
CA THR A 43 5.29 15.01 1.79
C THR A 43 4.42 14.42 2.91
N LEU A 44 3.94 13.20 2.75
CA LEU A 44 3.03 12.55 3.68
C LEU A 44 3.74 11.95 4.90
N SER A 45 3.02 11.85 6.01
CA SER A 45 3.45 11.06 7.18
C SER A 45 3.45 9.56 6.87
N GLU A 46 4.20 8.72 7.60
CA GLU A 46 4.21 7.26 7.36
C GLU A 46 2.81 6.63 7.41
N LYS A 47 1.95 7.16 8.30
CA LYS A 47 0.56 6.74 8.43
C LYS A 47 -0.23 7.03 7.16
N ASP A 48 -0.10 8.24 6.62
CA ASP A 48 -0.84 8.69 5.45
C ASP A 48 -0.26 8.13 4.16
N GLN A 49 1.06 7.96 4.08
CA GLN A 49 1.76 7.25 3.01
C GLN A 49 1.17 5.86 2.79
N ARG A 50 1.04 5.09 3.87
CA ARG A 50 0.50 3.73 3.80
C ARG A 50 -0.96 3.70 3.32
N ARG A 51 -1.79 4.65 3.78
CA ARG A 51 -3.20 4.77 3.36
C ARG A 51 -3.30 5.23 1.92
N PHE A 52 -2.53 6.23 1.52
CA PHE A 52 -2.47 6.69 0.14
C PHE A 52 -2.08 5.56 -0.83
N ALA A 53 -1.03 4.81 -0.50
CA ALA A 53 -0.59 3.68 -1.32
C ALA A 53 -1.67 2.57 -1.42
N ALA A 54 -2.41 2.33 -0.33
CA ALA A 54 -3.53 1.39 -0.32
C ALA A 54 -4.70 1.86 -1.19
N LEU A 55 -5.04 3.14 -1.11
CA LEU A 55 -6.12 3.74 -1.89
C LEU A 55 -5.80 3.71 -3.40
N GLU A 56 -4.58 4.10 -3.79
CA GLU A 56 -4.13 4.02 -5.17
C GLU A 56 -4.07 2.57 -5.67
N ALA A 57 -3.62 1.62 -4.84
CA ALA A 57 -3.61 0.21 -5.21
C ALA A 57 -5.03 -0.36 -5.43
N GLN A 58 -6.02 0.04 -4.62
CA GLN A 58 -7.41 -0.35 -4.81
C GLN A 58 -8.01 0.24 -6.09
N ARG A 59 -7.70 1.51 -6.41
CA ARG A 59 -8.19 2.19 -7.62
C ARG A 59 -7.72 1.51 -8.90
N LEU A 60 -6.49 0.99 -8.91
CA LEU A 60 -5.91 0.31 -10.07
C LEU A 60 -6.36 -1.15 -10.22
N GLY A 61 -6.95 -1.74 -9.17
CA GLY A 61 -7.50 -3.10 -9.20
C GLY A 61 -6.44 -4.19 -9.12
N HIS A 62 -6.70 -5.32 -9.79
CA HIS A 62 -5.81 -6.49 -9.71
C HIS A 62 -4.42 -6.13 -10.25
N GLY A 63 -3.35 -6.50 -9.52
CA GLY A 63 -1.97 -6.10 -9.85
C GLY A 63 -1.56 -4.69 -9.37
N GLY A 64 -2.52 -3.86 -8.94
CA GLY A 64 -2.28 -2.50 -8.46
C GLY A 64 -1.31 -2.45 -7.28
N ILE A 65 -1.40 -3.41 -6.35
CA ILE A 65 -0.49 -3.54 -5.21
C ILE A 65 0.97 -3.66 -5.68
N ILE A 66 1.24 -4.48 -6.69
CA ILE A 66 2.60 -4.71 -7.20
C ILE A 66 3.10 -3.46 -7.92
N TYR A 67 2.26 -2.83 -8.72
CA TYR A 67 2.60 -1.61 -9.44
C TYR A 67 2.88 -0.44 -8.50
N VAL A 68 1.98 -0.16 -7.56
CA VAL A 68 2.13 0.94 -6.58
C VAL A 68 3.32 0.71 -5.65
N ALA A 69 3.57 -0.54 -5.25
CA ALA A 69 4.76 -0.89 -4.47
C ALA A 69 6.06 -0.52 -5.21
N LYS A 70 6.11 -0.77 -6.52
CA LYS A 70 7.26 -0.39 -7.36
C LYS A 70 7.34 1.13 -7.55
N LEU A 71 6.19 1.78 -7.79
CA LEU A 71 6.11 3.22 -8.05
C LEU A 71 6.54 4.07 -6.85
N LEU A 72 6.05 3.72 -5.65
CA LEU A 72 6.27 4.48 -4.41
C LEU A 72 7.41 3.93 -3.54
N GLY A 73 8.00 2.79 -3.91
CA GLY A 73 9.10 2.17 -3.16
C GLY A 73 8.69 1.58 -1.80
N VAL A 74 7.42 1.23 -1.63
CA VAL A 74 6.88 0.66 -0.38
C VAL A 74 6.71 -0.86 -0.47
N SER A 75 6.78 -1.55 0.69
CA SER A 75 6.53 -2.99 0.72
C SER A 75 5.05 -3.33 0.49
N ARG A 76 4.78 -4.49 -0.12
CA ARG A 76 3.41 -5.00 -0.31
C ARG A 76 2.66 -5.13 1.01
N SER A 77 3.34 -5.62 2.05
CA SER A 77 2.80 -5.74 3.41
C SER A 77 2.35 -4.40 4.01
N THR A 78 3.02 -3.29 3.64
CA THR A 78 2.63 -1.94 4.05
C THR A 78 1.31 -1.57 3.38
N ILE A 79 1.19 -1.76 2.07
CA ILE A 79 -0.04 -1.50 1.29
C ILE A 79 -1.21 -2.34 1.81
N GLU A 80 -1.01 -3.65 2.00
CA GLU A 80 -2.04 -4.55 2.55
C GLU A 80 -2.52 -4.11 3.93
N ARG A 81 -1.61 -3.65 4.80
CA ARG A 81 -1.99 -3.11 6.11
C ARG A 81 -2.74 -1.79 5.97
N GLY A 82 -2.41 -0.96 4.98
CA GLY A 82 -3.16 0.25 4.65
C GLY A 82 -4.57 -0.04 4.16
N ILE A 83 -4.75 -1.09 3.34
CA ILE A 83 -6.06 -1.55 2.86
C ILE A 83 -6.96 -1.90 4.05
N ARG A 84 -6.45 -2.71 4.99
CA ARG A 84 -7.17 -3.07 6.22
C ARG A 84 -7.54 -1.87 7.07
N GLU A 85 -6.69 -0.84 7.10
CA GLU A 85 -6.99 0.39 7.84
C GLU A 85 -8.05 1.25 7.15
N ILE A 86 -8.07 1.28 5.81
CA ILE A 86 -9.09 2.00 5.05
C ILE A 86 -10.46 1.33 5.23
N GLU A 87 -10.51 0.01 5.18
CA GLU A 87 -11.73 -0.78 5.37
C GLU A 87 -12.35 -0.65 6.77
N GLN A 88 -11.57 -0.19 7.76
CA GLN A 88 -12.00 -0.04 9.15
C GLN A 88 -12.51 1.38 9.50
N PHE A 89 -12.42 2.35 8.57
CA PHE A 89 -13.02 3.67 8.80
C PHE A 89 -14.55 3.58 8.98
N PRO A 90 -15.14 4.32 9.94
CA PRO A 90 -14.58 5.50 10.61
C PRO A 90 -13.85 5.23 11.93
N VAL A 91 -13.81 3.98 12.40
CA VAL A 91 -13.08 3.62 13.62
C VAL A 91 -11.60 3.55 13.25
N ASP A 92 -10.80 4.56 13.61
CA ASP A 92 -9.36 4.55 13.35
C ASP A 92 -8.63 3.80 14.49
N PRO A 93 -8.31 2.50 14.34
CA PRO A 93 -7.53 1.75 15.35
C PRO A 93 -6.09 2.27 15.51
N ALA A 94 -5.65 3.16 14.63
CA ALA A 94 -4.36 3.85 14.67
C ALA A 94 -4.51 5.35 14.99
N ALA A 95 -5.65 5.79 15.52
CA ALA A 95 -5.80 7.13 16.10
C ALA A 95 -4.71 7.33 17.17
N GLY A 96 -3.87 8.35 16.99
CA GLY A 96 -2.74 8.63 17.89
C GLY A 96 -1.51 7.71 17.78
N ARG A 97 -1.56 6.59 17.04
CA ARG A 97 -0.38 5.74 16.78
C ARG A 97 0.28 6.09 15.45
N VAL A 98 1.20 7.04 15.49
CA VAL A 98 2.13 7.29 14.37
C VAL A 98 3.39 6.46 14.62
N ARG A 99 3.70 5.51 13.73
CA ARG A 99 5.00 4.84 13.75
C ARG A 99 6.06 5.89 13.41
N ARG A 100 7.14 5.94 14.19
CA ARG A 100 8.25 6.84 13.87
C ARG A 100 9.04 6.25 12.70
N PRO A 101 9.47 7.08 11.73
CA PRO A 101 10.35 6.62 10.66
C PRO A 101 11.63 6.03 11.26
N GLY A 102 12.11 4.92 10.68
CA GLY A 102 13.37 4.30 11.11
C GLY A 102 13.29 3.41 12.36
N GLY A 103 12.09 3.06 12.84
CA GLY A 103 11.92 2.10 13.96
C GLY A 103 12.20 0.63 13.62
N GLY A 104 12.72 0.34 12.42
CA GLY A 104 13.14 -0.99 11.99
C GLY A 104 14.65 -1.20 12.12
N ARG A 105 15.10 -2.45 12.00
CA ARG A 105 16.53 -2.78 11.97
C ARG A 105 17.19 -1.99 10.83
N LYS A 106 18.17 -1.14 11.17
CA LYS A 106 18.96 -0.41 10.16
C LYS A 106 19.63 -1.43 9.24
N LYS A 107 19.52 -1.22 7.93
CA LYS A 107 20.25 -2.02 6.95
C LYS A 107 21.73 -1.66 7.08
N GLU A 108 22.62 -2.65 7.05
CA GLU A 108 24.02 -2.39 6.76
C GLU A 108 24.07 -1.67 5.40
N SER A 109 24.72 -0.51 5.35
CA SER A 109 24.94 0.19 4.10
C SER A 109 25.67 -0.75 3.17
N ILE A 110 25.08 -1.05 2.01
CA ILE A 110 25.78 -1.74 0.93
C ILE A 110 27.03 -0.90 0.66
N PRO A 111 28.26 -1.44 0.76
CA PRO A 111 29.44 -0.66 0.43
C PRO A 111 29.30 -0.27 -1.04
N THR A 112 29.22 1.05 -1.29
CA THR A 112 29.32 1.60 -2.64
C THR A 112 30.62 1.08 -3.22
N VAL A 113 30.55 0.19 -4.22
CA VAL A 113 31.72 -0.21 -4.99
C VAL A 113 32.24 1.07 -5.64
N SER A 114 33.28 1.65 -5.06
CA SER A 114 34.01 2.76 -5.66
C SER A 114 34.66 2.24 -6.92
N SER A 115 34.06 2.49 -8.07
CA SER A 115 34.73 2.34 -9.35
C SER A 115 35.73 3.50 -9.50
N LYS A 116 36.90 3.38 -8.85
CA LYS A 116 38.08 4.14 -9.21
C LYS A 116 38.93 3.24 -10.11
N ALA A 117 38.60 3.25 -11.40
CA ALA A 117 39.43 2.63 -12.41
C ALA A 117 40.64 3.53 -12.69
N ILE A 118 41.78 2.86 -12.85
CA ILE A 118 43.10 3.37 -13.22
C ILE A 118 43.05 4.11 -14.56
#